data_AF-X0XY42-F1
#
_entry.id   AF-X0XY42-F1
#
_cell.length_a   1.000
_cell.length_b   1.000
_cell.length_c   1.000
_cell.angle_alpha   90.00
_cell.angle_beta   90.00
_cell.angle_gamma   90.00
#
_symmetry.space_group_name_H-M   'P 1'
#
loop_
_entity.id
_entity.type
_entity.pdbx_description
1 polymer ?
#
loop_
_entity_poly.entity_id
_entity_poly.type
_entity_poly.pdbx_seq_one_letter_code
_entity_poly.pdbx_strand_id
1 'polypeptide(L)'
;MSTSLSDPGNWRLTTGTGIPAKILERRGSFTEEAADAQEVYIIKADRLTQFILESFPEPLQLFGTVFYPDRRRMPGAPELHTKRVSWEALVDGVPVDPFGTDPTAESGTYKDDIKVTIDYGTSSSNGASSSTTDPLTFLEVSAVASGNWEYPPARGDTTWEGIGSEPDLKVQSKDTPMPMVVPEV
;
A
#
# COMPACT_ATOMS: atom_id res chain seq x y z
N MET A 1 -2.98 -38.69 -3.15
CA MET A 1 -3.97 -37.92 -3.94
C MET A 1 -3.54 -36.46 -3.89
N SER A 2 -2.97 -35.94 -4.98
CA SER A 2 -2.51 -34.55 -5.08
C SER A 2 -3.75 -33.68 -5.29
N THR A 3 -4.17 -32.93 -4.28
CA THR A 3 -5.18 -31.87 -4.43
C THR A 3 -4.59 -30.83 -5.37
N SER A 4 -5.04 -30.84 -6.63
CA SER A 4 -4.54 -29.89 -7.63
C SER A 4 -4.79 -28.47 -7.12
N LEU A 5 -3.74 -27.65 -7.14
CA LEU A 5 -3.84 -26.21 -6.93
C LEU A 5 -4.75 -25.53 -7.97
N SER A 6 -5.16 -26.28 -9.00
CA SER A 6 -5.71 -25.83 -10.27
C SER A 6 -7.23 -25.73 -10.34
N ASP A 7 -7.99 -26.12 -9.31
CA ASP A 7 -9.46 -25.98 -9.31
C ASP A 7 -9.93 -24.90 -8.31
N PRO A 8 -10.25 -23.68 -8.80
CA PRO A 8 -10.77 -22.59 -8.00
C PRO A 8 -12.14 -22.88 -7.38
N GLY A 9 -12.93 -23.78 -7.97
CA GLY A 9 -14.23 -24.18 -7.42
C GLY A 9 -14.11 -24.90 -6.07
N ASN A 10 -12.91 -25.42 -5.75
CA ASN A 10 -12.61 -26.05 -4.47
C ASN A 10 -11.99 -25.07 -3.46
N TRP A 11 -11.75 -23.82 -3.83
CA TRP A 11 -11.22 -22.82 -2.91
C TRP A 11 -12.35 -22.36 -2.00
N ARG A 12 -12.20 -22.66 -0.71
CA ARG A 12 -13.24 -22.40 0.30
C ARG A 12 -13.25 -20.97 0.82
N LEU A 13 -12.21 -20.21 0.54
CA LEU A 13 -12.07 -18.85 1.04
C LEU A 13 -12.49 -17.85 -0.03
N THR A 14 -13.26 -16.86 0.41
CA THR A 14 -13.62 -15.71 -0.40
C THR A 14 -13.19 -14.44 0.32
N THR A 15 -12.80 -13.43 -0.44
CA THR A 15 -12.58 -12.08 0.10
C THR A 15 -13.90 -11.43 0.54
N GLY A 16 -13.83 -10.22 1.10
CA GLY A 16 -15.02 -9.49 1.53
C GLY A 16 -16.00 -9.19 0.39
N THR A 17 -15.50 -9.07 -0.84
CA THR A 17 -16.33 -8.88 -2.05
C THR A 17 -16.67 -10.19 -2.77
N GLY A 18 -16.35 -11.35 -2.17
CA GLY A 18 -16.69 -12.66 -2.73
C GLY A 18 -15.67 -13.20 -3.75
N ILE A 19 -14.48 -12.61 -3.86
CA ILE A 19 -13.45 -13.12 -4.79
C ILE A 19 -12.92 -14.46 -4.25
N PRO A 20 -13.04 -15.57 -5.01
CA PRO A 20 -12.46 -16.84 -4.60
C PRO A 20 -10.94 -16.72 -4.51
N ALA A 21 -10.38 -17.11 -3.38
CA ALA A 21 -8.94 -17.03 -3.13
C ALA A 21 -8.44 -18.26 -2.38
N LYS A 22 -7.18 -18.62 -2.61
CA LYS A 22 -6.48 -19.64 -1.81
C LYS A 22 -5.29 -19.01 -1.11
N ILE A 23 -5.22 -19.14 0.21
CA ILE A 23 -4.05 -18.69 0.98
C ILE A 23 -2.91 -19.69 0.76
N LEU A 24 -1.77 -19.18 0.31
CA LEU A 24 -0.51 -19.93 0.22
C LEU A 24 0.34 -19.75 1.46
N GLU A 25 0.53 -18.50 1.88
CA GLU A 25 1.39 -18.14 3.00
C GLU A 25 0.70 -17.03 3.81
N ARG A 26 0.88 -17.09 5.12
CA ARG A 26 0.50 -16.02 6.03
C ARG A 26 1.59 -15.91 7.09
N ARG A 27 2.13 -14.71 7.25
CA ARG A 27 3.13 -14.40 8.26
C ARG A 27 2.88 -13.03 8.86
N GLY A 28 3.42 -12.78 10.04
CA GLY A 28 3.32 -11.48 10.67
C GLY A 28 4.21 -11.37 11.89
N SER A 29 4.43 -10.12 12.30
CA SER A 29 5.20 -9.75 13.47
C SER A 29 4.43 -8.70 14.26
N PHE A 30 4.36 -8.89 15.57
CA PHE A 30 3.70 -7.99 16.50
C PHE A 30 4.73 -7.50 17.51
N THR A 31 4.85 -6.19 17.64
CA THR A 31 5.66 -5.51 18.66
C THR A 31 4.74 -4.60 19.48
N GLU A 32 5.26 -4.01 20.56
CA GLU A 32 4.45 -3.08 21.38
C GLU A 32 4.01 -1.84 20.60
N GLU A 33 4.82 -1.37 19.65
CA GLU A 33 4.59 -0.10 18.93
C GLU A 33 4.02 -0.30 17.51
N ALA A 34 4.27 -1.46 16.90
CA ALA A 34 3.89 -1.72 15.52
C ALA A 34 3.54 -3.19 15.29
N ALA A 35 2.66 -3.44 14.32
CA ALA A 35 2.43 -4.77 13.80
C ALA A 35 2.38 -4.72 12.28
N ASP A 36 2.99 -5.73 11.66
CA ASP A 36 3.00 -5.92 10.21
C ASP A 36 2.66 -7.38 9.92
N ALA A 37 1.93 -7.60 8.83
CA ALA A 37 1.57 -8.94 8.39
C ALA A 37 1.61 -9.02 6.88
N GLN A 38 1.81 -10.22 6.36
CA GLN A 38 1.80 -10.50 4.95
C GLN A 38 0.96 -11.74 4.66
N GLU A 39 0.15 -11.66 3.61
CA GLU A 39 -0.64 -12.77 3.10
C GLU A 39 -0.39 -12.94 1.61
N VAL A 40 -0.07 -14.17 1.21
CA VAL A 40 0.09 -14.56 -0.19
C VAL A 40 -1.12 -15.38 -0.58
N TYR A 41 -1.82 -14.93 -1.62
CA TYR A 41 -3.01 -15.53 -2.18
C TYR A 41 -2.74 -16.05 -3.59
N ILE A 42 -3.49 -17.07 -3.99
CA ILE A 42 -3.75 -17.34 -5.41
C ILE A 42 -5.16 -16.83 -5.70
N ILE A 43 -5.29 -16.03 -6.76
CA ILE A 43 -6.56 -15.60 -7.32
C ILE A 43 -6.56 -15.80 -8.84
N LYS A 44 -7.73 -15.69 -9.45
CA LYS A 44 -7.83 -15.57 -10.90
C LYS A 44 -7.33 -14.21 -11.38
N ALA A 45 -6.60 -14.20 -12.50
CA ALA A 45 -5.98 -13.04 -13.09
C ALA A 45 -7.01 -11.96 -13.45
N ASP A 46 -8.17 -12.35 -13.99
CA ASP A 46 -9.30 -11.47 -14.31
C ASP A 46 -9.94 -10.79 -13.07
N ARG A 47 -9.63 -11.26 -11.86
CA ARG A 47 -10.10 -10.69 -10.58
C ARG A 47 -9.11 -9.73 -9.94
N LEU A 48 -7.92 -9.52 -10.51
CA LEU A 48 -6.91 -8.65 -9.92
C LEU A 48 -7.44 -7.23 -9.69
N THR A 49 -8.10 -6.63 -10.68
CA THR A 49 -8.65 -5.27 -10.57
C THR A 49 -9.68 -5.17 -9.44
N GLN A 50 -10.58 -6.14 -9.34
CA GLN A 50 -11.58 -6.19 -8.27
C GLN A 50 -10.90 -6.33 -6.90
N PHE A 51 -9.83 -7.13 -6.81
CA PHE A 51 -9.06 -7.33 -5.59
C PHE A 51 -8.31 -6.07 -5.14
N ILE A 52 -7.77 -5.31 -6.11
CA ILE A 52 -7.13 -4.01 -5.85
C ILE A 52 -8.16 -3.02 -5.33
N LEU A 53 -9.32 -2.90 -5.97
CA LEU A 53 -10.40 -1.99 -5.56
C LEU A 53 -10.98 -2.36 -4.18
N GLU A 54 -11.08 -3.65 -3.86
CA GLU A 54 -11.45 -4.08 -2.51
C GLU A 54 -10.40 -3.65 -1.46
N SER A 55 -9.12 -3.67 -1.84
CA SER A 55 -8.02 -3.34 -0.95
C SER A 55 -7.82 -1.82 -0.78
N PHE A 56 -8.07 -1.08 -1.86
CA PHE A 56 -7.93 0.36 -1.98
C PHE A 56 -9.20 0.94 -2.63
N PRO A 57 -10.28 1.12 -1.85
CA PRO A 57 -11.52 1.67 -2.37
C PRO A 57 -11.30 3.12 -2.83
N GLU A 58 -11.97 3.50 -3.93
CA GLU A 58 -11.88 4.85 -4.48
C GLU A 58 -12.54 5.87 -3.55
N PRO A 59 -12.02 7.10 -3.46
CA PRO A 59 -12.68 8.19 -2.74
C PRO A 59 -14.06 8.50 -3.35
N LEU A 60 -15.03 8.81 -2.49
CA LEU A 60 -16.38 9.18 -2.90
C LEU A 60 -16.59 10.68 -2.71
N GLN A 61 -17.05 11.39 -3.74
CA GLN A 61 -17.46 12.79 -3.61
C GLN A 61 -18.98 12.87 -3.37
N LEU A 62 -19.38 13.27 -2.17
CA LEU A 62 -20.78 13.46 -1.81
C LEU A 62 -20.98 14.90 -1.31
N PHE A 63 -21.89 15.64 -1.95
CA PHE A 63 -22.23 17.02 -1.59
C PHE A 63 -21.01 17.96 -1.50
N GLY A 64 -20.03 17.80 -2.40
CA GLY A 64 -18.80 18.61 -2.42
C GLY A 64 -17.75 18.20 -1.39
N THR A 65 -18.02 17.19 -0.55
CA THR A 65 -17.04 16.63 0.40
C THR A 65 -16.48 15.32 -0.15
N VAL A 66 -15.17 15.12 -0.03
CA VAL A 66 -14.49 13.88 -0.40
C VAL A 66 -14.41 12.97 0.82
N PHE A 67 -14.96 11.77 0.69
CA PHE A 67 -14.92 10.70 1.70
C PHE A 67 -13.93 9.63 1.24
N TYR A 68 -13.02 9.23 2.13
CA TYR A 68 -12.05 8.19 1.87
C TYR A 68 -12.50 6.92 2.60
N PRO A 69 -12.97 5.87 1.90
CA PRO A 69 -13.40 4.66 2.56
C PRO A 69 -12.21 3.92 3.19
N ASP A 70 -12.50 3.17 4.26
CA ASP A 70 -11.49 2.36 4.93
C ASP A 70 -10.91 1.32 3.99
N ARG A 71 -9.58 1.19 4.00
CA ARG A 71 -8.88 0.09 3.33
C ARG A 71 -9.25 -1.25 3.93
N ARG A 72 -9.12 -2.31 3.14
CA ARG A 72 -9.31 -3.69 3.60
C ARG A 72 -8.52 -3.96 4.88
N ARG A 73 -9.18 -4.61 5.82
CA ARG A 73 -8.59 -5.04 7.10
C ARG A 73 -8.12 -6.48 7.00
N MET A 74 -7.09 -6.83 7.76
CA MET A 74 -6.64 -8.22 7.86
C MET A 74 -7.70 -9.07 8.60
N PRO A 75 -8.11 -10.23 8.06
CA PRO A 75 -9.01 -11.14 8.77
C PRO A 75 -8.41 -11.59 10.11
N GLY A 76 -9.13 -11.32 11.20
CA GLY A 76 -8.70 -11.67 12.56
C GLY A 76 -7.79 -10.64 13.25
N ALA A 77 -7.33 -9.60 12.54
CA ALA A 77 -6.54 -8.49 13.10
C ALA A 77 -7.04 -7.16 12.51
N PRO A 78 -8.15 -6.60 13.05
CA PRO A 78 -8.84 -5.46 12.43
C PRO A 78 -8.03 -4.16 12.42
N GLU A 79 -7.03 -4.03 13.29
CA GLU A 79 -6.11 -2.87 13.35
C GLU A 79 -5.07 -2.87 12.21
N LEU A 80 -4.94 -4.00 11.50
CA LEU A 80 -4.03 -4.13 10.38
C LEU A 80 -4.76 -3.81 9.07
N HIS A 81 -4.29 -2.76 8.40
CA HIS A 81 -4.86 -2.31 7.13
C HIS A 81 -3.91 -2.63 5.99
N THR A 82 -4.47 -2.85 4.80
CA THR A 82 -3.68 -3.05 3.59
C THR A 82 -2.81 -1.82 3.30
N LYS A 83 -1.49 -2.03 3.28
CA LYS A 83 -0.48 -1.05 2.89
C LYS A 83 -0.14 -1.18 1.41
N ARG A 84 0.03 -2.42 0.96
CA ARG A 84 0.48 -2.74 -0.40
C ARG A 84 -0.17 -4.01 -0.92
N VAL A 85 -0.44 -4.02 -2.22
CA VAL A 85 -0.81 -5.23 -2.98
C VAL A 85 0.20 -5.36 -4.11
N SER A 86 0.82 -6.52 -4.23
CA SER A 86 1.72 -6.86 -5.34
C SER A 86 1.25 -8.16 -5.97
N TRP A 87 1.58 -8.39 -7.24
CA TRP A 87 1.18 -9.60 -7.95
C TRP A 87 2.31 -10.11 -8.83
N GLU A 88 2.31 -11.43 -9.05
CA GLU A 88 3.25 -12.11 -9.93
C GLU A 88 2.60 -13.34 -10.56
N ALA A 89 3.23 -13.89 -11.59
CA ALA A 89 2.79 -15.14 -12.19
C ALA A 89 2.87 -16.29 -11.15
N LEU A 90 1.87 -17.18 -11.16
CA LEU A 90 1.89 -18.34 -10.25
C LEU A 90 3.07 -19.28 -10.52
N VAL A 91 3.46 -19.40 -11.79
CA VAL A 91 4.56 -20.24 -12.27
C VAL A 91 5.56 -19.35 -13.00
N ASP A 92 6.81 -19.39 -12.55
CA ASP A 92 7.89 -18.58 -13.12
C ASP A 92 8.08 -18.89 -14.61
N GLY A 93 8.26 -17.84 -15.41
CA GLY A 93 8.47 -17.94 -16.86
C GLY A 93 7.20 -18.17 -17.67
N VAL A 94 6.02 -18.23 -17.05
CA VAL A 94 4.75 -18.35 -17.77
C VAL A 94 4.06 -16.97 -17.81
N PRO A 95 3.64 -16.49 -19.01
CA PRO A 95 3.04 -15.18 -19.13
C PRO A 95 1.63 -15.14 -18.51
N VAL A 96 1.26 -13.96 -18.02
CA VAL A 96 -0.05 -13.65 -17.45
C VAL A 96 -0.50 -12.28 -17.95
N ASP A 97 -1.80 -12.12 -18.18
CA ASP A 97 -2.40 -10.85 -18.62
C ASP A 97 -3.61 -10.52 -17.74
N PRO A 98 -3.39 -10.05 -16.50
CA PRO A 98 -4.48 -9.78 -15.57
C PRO A 98 -5.34 -8.57 -15.97
N PHE A 99 -4.90 -7.79 -16.98
CA PHE A 99 -5.60 -6.59 -17.45
C PHE A 99 -6.26 -6.77 -18.82
N GLY A 100 -6.16 -7.95 -19.44
CA GLY A 100 -6.75 -8.23 -20.75
C GLY A 100 -6.21 -7.32 -21.86
N THR A 101 -4.91 -7.00 -21.80
CA THR A 101 -4.22 -6.15 -22.77
C THR A 101 -4.06 -6.78 -24.14
N ASP A 102 -4.02 -8.11 -24.24
CA ASP A 102 -3.94 -8.85 -25.50
C ASP A 102 -5.22 -9.65 -25.77
N PRO A 103 -6.26 -9.02 -26.34
CA PRO A 103 -7.54 -9.67 -26.61
C PRO A 103 -7.48 -10.67 -27.78
N THR A 104 -6.37 -10.72 -28.51
CA THR A 104 -6.20 -11.57 -29.71
C THR A 104 -5.44 -12.86 -29.42
N ALA A 105 -4.93 -13.03 -28.19
CA ALA A 105 -4.20 -14.21 -27.79
C ALA A 105 -5.02 -15.49 -27.92
N GLU A 106 -4.37 -16.56 -28.36
CA GLU A 106 -4.98 -17.88 -28.41
C GLU A 106 -5.30 -18.37 -26.98
N SER A 107 -6.35 -19.17 -26.85
CA SER A 107 -6.72 -19.76 -25.55
C SER A 107 -5.56 -20.57 -24.97
N GLY A 108 -5.21 -20.29 -23.70
CA GLY A 108 -4.09 -20.93 -23.02
C GLY A 108 -2.73 -20.24 -23.19
N THR A 109 -2.66 -19.13 -23.94
CA THR A 109 -1.43 -18.30 -24.03
C THR A 109 -1.02 -17.77 -22.66
N TYR A 110 -1.97 -17.19 -21.93
CA TYR A 110 -1.78 -16.66 -20.58
C TYR A 110 -2.31 -17.62 -19.53
N LYS A 111 -1.70 -17.63 -18.34
CA LYS A 111 -2.25 -18.36 -17.19
C LYS A 111 -3.36 -17.57 -16.51
N ASP A 112 -4.42 -18.30 -16.16
CA ASP A 112 -5.57 -17.73 -15.48
C ASP A 112 -5.32 -17.46 -13.99
N ASP A 113 -4.29 -18.05 -13.39
CA ASP A 113 -4.02 -17.94 -11.95
C ASP A 113 -2.74 -17.15 -11.69
N ILE A 114 -2.81 -16.21 -10.75
CA ILE A 114 -1.70 -15.36 -10.31
C ILE A 114 -1.51 -15.47 -8.80
N LYS A 115 -0.29 -15.19 -8.34
CA LYS A 115 -0.02 -14.95 -6.92
C LYS A 115 -0.21 -13.48 -6.62
N VAL A 116 -0.86 -13.20 -5.51
CA VAL A 116 -1.06 -11.84 -5.01
C VAL A 116 -0.59 -11.77 -3.58
N THR A 117 0.33 -10.86 -3.30
CA THR A 117 0.87 -10.64 -1.97
C THR A 117 0.30 -9.34 -1.41
N ILE A 118 -0.40 -9.43 -0.28
CA ILE A 118 -0.85 -8.29 0.50
C ILE A 118 0.11 -8.07 1.65
N ASP A 119 0.63 -6.85 1.78
CA ASP A 119 1.28 -6.38 2.99
C ASP A 119 0.31 -5.53 3.79
N TYR A 120 0.18 -5.88 5.06
CA TYR A 120 -0.59 -5.19 6.07
C TYR A 120 0.35 -4.52 7.06
N GLY A 121 -0.14 -3.45 7.68
CA GLY A 121 0.44 -3.03 8.94
C GLY A 121 -0.44 -2.05 9.69
N THR A 122 -0.04 -1.75 10.91
CA THR A 122 -0.63 -0.67 11.70
C THR A 122 -0.33 0.66 11.00
N SER A 123 -1.37 1.47 10.83
CA SER A 123 -1.23 2.82 10.32
C SER A 123 -1.26 3.78 11.50
N SER A 124 -0.28 4.69 11.59
CA SER A 124 -0.33 5.81 12.54
C SER A 124 -1.36 6.88 12.14
N SER A 125 -1.93 6.80 10.93
CA SER A 125 -2.73 7.86 10.30
C SER A 125 -4.14 7.45 9.84
N ASN A 126 -4.51 6.18 9.84
CA ASN A 126 -5.85 5.73 9.39
C ASN A 126 -6.89 5.67 10.51
N GLY A 127 -6.51 5.95 11.76
CA GLY A 127 -7.44 6.15 12.88
C GLY A 127 -7.62 7.61 13.28
N ALA A 128 -6.79 8.52 12.76
CA ALA A 128 -7.02 9.95 12.90
C ALA A 128 -8.04 10.33 11.85
N SER A 129 -9.22 10.77 12.31
CA SER A 129 -10.28 11.40 11.51
C SER A 129 -9.73 11.97 10.20
N SER A 130 -10.20 11.43 9.08
CA SER A 130 -9.97 11.93 7.73
C SER A 130 -10.22 13.44 7.71
N SER A 131 -9.17 14.21 7.96
CA SER A 131 -9.18 15.66 7.86
C SER A 131 -9.36 15.96 6.38
N THR A 132 -10.59 16.32 6.00
CA THR A 132 -11.03 16.69 4.65
C THR A 132 -10.33 17.94 4.10
N THR A 133 -9.36 18.47 4.83
CA THR A 133 -8.60 19.70 4.54
C THR A 133 -7.17 19.48 4.05
N ASP A 134 -6.66 18.24 3.97
CA ASP A 134 -5.30 17.99 3.49
C ASP A 134 -5.25 17.55 2.01
N PRO A 135 -4.85 18.46 1.08
CA PRO A 135 -4.72 18.15 -0.35
C PRO A 135 -3.53 17.24 -0.69
N LEU A 136 -2.70 16.84 0.27
CA LEU A 136 -1.49 16.02 0.06
C LEU A 136 -1.75 14.50 0.08
N THR A 137 -3.01 14.07 0.21
CA THR A 137 -3.40 12.65 0.03
C THR A 137 -3.38 12.20 -1.44
N PHE A 138 -3.03 13.10 -2.35
CA PHE A 138 -3.31 13.04 -3.78
C PHE A 138 -2.08 12.69 -4.65
N LEU A 139 -1.79 11.39 -4.80
CA LEU A 139 -1.02 10.83 -5.94
C LEU A 139 0.51 10.89 -5.88
N GLU A 140 1.12 9.72 -5.70
CA GLU A 140 2.43 9.41 -6.27
C GLU A 140 2.35 8.05 -6.97
N VAL A 141 2.43 8.05 -8.30
CA VAL A 141 2.44 6.83 -9.14
C VAL A 141 3.89 6.58 -9.54
N SER A 142 4.52 5.57 -8.97
CA SER A 142 5.80 5.06 -9.48
C SER A 142 5.58 3.70 -10.11
N ALA A 143 5.70 3.64 -11.44
CA ALA A 143 5.72 2.41 -12.20
C ALA A 143 7.19 2.09 -12.52
N VAL A 144 7.73 1.03 -11.91
CA VAL A 144 8.97 0.40 -12.36
C VAL A 144 8.59 -0.90 -13.06
N ALA A 145 9.32 -1.30 -14.10
CA ALA A 145 9.02 -2.38 -15.05
C ALA A 145 8.94 -3.81 -14.46
N SER A 146 8.76 -3.94 -13.16
CA SER A 146 8.32 -5.12 -12.42
C SER A 146 7.23 -4.63 -11.47
N GLY A 147 5.95 -4.91 -11.77
CA GLY A 147 4.76 -4.23 -11.22
C GLY A 147 4.59 -4.26 -9.69
N ASN A 148 5.43 -3.51 -8.97
CA ASN A 148 5.29 -3.21 -7.56
C ASN A 148 4.37 -2.00 -7.42
N TRP A 149 3.24 -2.16 -6.74
CA TRP A 149 2.41 -1.05 -6.29
C TRP A 149 2.76 -0.70 -4.84
N GLU A 150 3.80 0.10 -4.65
CA GLU A 150 4.19 0.57 -3.31
C GLU A 150 3.50 1.90 -3.01
N TYR A 151 2.73 1.95 -1.92
CA TYR A 151 2.41 3.23 -1.26
C TYR A 151 3.54 3.52 -0.26
N PRO A 152 4.46 4.46 -0.53
CA PRO A 152 5.51 4.78 0.42
C PRO A 152 4.92 5.50 1.64
N PRO A 153 5.46 5.26 2.85
CA PRO A 153 5.18 6.14 3.99
C PRO A 153 5.86 7.50 3.74
N ALA A 154 5.11 8.59 3.89
CA ALA A 154 5.65 9.93 3.74
C ALA A 154 6.76 10.19 4.78
N ARG A 155 7.96 10.51 4.29
CA ARG A 155 8.99 11.16 5.11
C ARG A 155 8.59 12.62 5.30
N GLY A 156 8.45 13.04 6.56
CA GLY A 156 8.45 14.45 6.90
C GLY A 156 9.80 15.07 6.52
N ASP A 157 9.77 16.18 5.82
CA ASP A 157 10.04 17.50 6.39
C ASP A 157 10.11 18.52 5.23
N THR A 158 9.27 19.55 5.28
CA THR A 158 9.51 20.83 4.59
C THR A 158 8.51 21.84 5.13
N THR A 159 8.98 22.66 6.05
CA THR A 159 8.34 23.91 6.48
C THR A 159 8.17 24.83 5.26
N TRP A 160 6.92 25.06 4.85
CA TRP A 160 6.54 26.18 4.00
C TRP A 160 6.05 27.33 4.89
N GLU A 161 6.98 28.16 5.35
CA GLU A 161 6.63 29.49 5.84
C GLU A 161 6.40 30.42 4.64
N GLY A 162 5.19 31.00 4.61
CA GLY A 162 4.97 32.41 4.27
C GLY A 162 5.36 32.91 2.87
N ILE A 163 4.34 33.29 2.11
CA ILE A 163 4.44 34.21 0.97
C ILE A 163 5.16 35.50 1.40
N GLY A 164 6.23 35.84 0.67
CA GLY A 164 6.62 37.22 0.37
C GLY A 164 7.58 37.90 1.36
N SER A 165 8.87 37.60 1.26
CA SER A 165 10.00 38.53 1.40
C SER A 165 11.26 37.83 0.87
N GLU A 166 12.11 38.54 0.12
CA GLU A 166 13.35 38.02 -0.47
C GLU A 166 14.25 37.30 0.55
N PRO A 167 14.94 36.21 0.18
CA PRO A 167 15.90 35.56 1.07
C PRO A 167 17.15 36.44 1.22
N ASP A 168 17.28 37.09 2.37
CA ASP A 168 18.55 37.63 2.86
C ASP A 168 19.45 36.45 3.26
N LEU A 169 20.46 36.17 2.44
CA LEU A 169 21.48 35.15 2.70
C LEU A 169 22.39 35.60 3.85
N LYS A 170 21.90 35.45 5.08
CA LYS A 170 22.77 35.48 6.26
C LYS A 170 23.40 34.11 6.47
N VAL A 171 24.59 33.95 5.89
CA VAL A 171 25.57 32.94 6.30
C VAL A 171 25.86 33.19 7.79
N GLN A 172 25.25 32.42 8.70
CA GLN A 172 25.71 32.38 10.07
C GLN A 172 27.05 31.64 10.11
N SER A 173 28.10 32.45 10.06
CA SER A 173 29.46 32.05 10.37
C SER A 173 29.53 31.58 11.83
N LYS A 174 30.21 30.45 11.96
CA LYS A 174 30.77 29.89 13.18
C LYS A 174 31.66 30.94 13.84
N ASP A 175 31.26 31.46 15.01
CA ASP A 175 32.15 31.89 16.11
C ASP A 175 31.33 32.63 17.18
N THR A 176 31.22 32.05 18.37
CA THR A 176 30.88 32.80 19.59
C THR A 176 31.82 32.35 20.69
N PRO A 177 32.66 33.24 21.26
CA PRO A 177 33.59 32.89 22.33
C PRO A 177 32.85 32.70 23.66
N MET A 178 33.29 31.72 24.44
CA MET A 178 32.75 31.45 25.79
C MET A 178 33.13 32.58 26.77
N PRO A 179 32.21 33.04 27.64
CA PRO A 179 32.55 33.95 28.71
C PRO A 179 33.36 33.23 29.81
N MET A 180 34.55 33.75 30.08
CA MET A 180 35.43 33.38 31.19
C MET A 180 34.90 34.03 32.48
N VAL A 181 34.55 33.21 33.47
CA VAL A 181 34.18 33.68 34.82
C VAL A 181 35.46 33.88 35.62
N VAL A 182 35.73 35.12 36.03
CA VAL A 182 36.77 35.47 37.01
C VAL A 182 36.11 35.54 38.40
N PRO A 183 36.61 34.83 39.42
CA PRO A 183 36.17 35.04 40.79
C PRO A 183 36.85 36.28 41.39
N GLU A 184 36.06 37.21 41.93
CA GLU A 184 36.58 38.31 42.77
C GLU A 184 37.04 37.78 44.14
N VAL A 185 38.12 38.39 44.65
CA VAL A 185 38.77 38.15 45.95
C VAL A 185 38.23 39.13 46.97
#